data_AF-A0A7S3TPA3-F1
#
_entry.id   AF-A0A7S3TPA3-F1
#
_cell.length_a   1.000
_cell.length_b   1.000
_cell.length_c   1.000
_cell.angle_alpha   90.00
_cell.angle_beta   90.00
_cell.angle_gamma   90.00
#
_symmetry.space_group_name_H-M   'P 1'
#
loop_
_entity.id
_entity.type
_entity.pdbx_description
1 polymer ?
#
loop_
_entity_poly.entity_id
_entity_poly.type
_entity_poly.pdbx_seq_one_letter_code
_entity_poly.pdbx_strand_id
1 'polypeptide(L)'
;ISPFPGRIKDWHSANGGKENYEPEEDPGVICVKRIYRYYKKYGHEKTICMPASWRPSRGKADISYAIDEIVALAGVDRMTIPPPLLSILAATEEPLTRVLSPAEAAAACEDEEIGGGNMSE
;
A
#
# COMPACT_ATOMS: atom_id res chain seq x y z
N ILE A 1 -12.44 -0.42 2.06
CA ILE A 1 -11.76 0.83 2.48
C ILE A 1 -10.75 1.27 1.42
N SER A 2 -10.46 2.57 1.34
CA SER A 2 -9.50 3.11 0.38
C SER A 2 -8.44 3.93 1.08
N PRO A 3 -7.37 3.32 1.62
CA PRO A 3 -6.26 4.06 2.23
C PRO A 3 -5.44 4.77 1.14
N PHE A 4 -4.89 5.95 1.46
CA PHE A 4 -4.25 6.85 0.49
C PHE A 4 -2.73 6.98 0.74
N PRO A 5 -1.89 5.99 0.33
CA PRO A 5 -0.44 6.02 0.55
C PRO A 5 0.22 7.33 0.09
N GLY A 6 -0.08 7.78 -1.12
CA GLY A 6 0.52 8.99 -1.66
C GLY A 6 0.20 10.27 -0.88
N ARG A 7 -0.97 10.37 -0.24
CA ARG A 7 -1.28 11.52 0.64
C ARG A 7 -0.58 11.44 1.99
N ILE A 8 -0.36 10.23 2.50
CA ILE A 8 0.45 10.01 3.69
C ILE A 8 1.89 10.43 3.40
N LYS A 9 2.44 10.04 2.24
CA LYS A 9 3.74 10.51 1.77
C LYS A 9 3.80 12.03 1.65
N ASP A 10 2.84 12.66 0.97
CA ASP A 10 2.75 14.13 0.84
C ASP A 10 2.82 14.82 2.22
N TRP A 11 2.09 14.30 3.22
CA TRP A 11 2.09 14.84 4.57
C TRP A 11 3.44 14.67 5.26
N HIS A 12 4.08 13.50 5.17
CA HIS A 12 5.40 13.27 5.75
C HIS A 12 6.44 14.24 5.16
N SER A 13 6.49 14.41 3.83
CA SER A 13 7.40 15.36 3.19
C SER A 13 7.18 16.80 3.67
N ALA A 14 5.92 17.22 3.85
CA ALA A 14 5.59 18.57 4.31
C ALA A 14 5.90 18.82 5.80
N ASN A 15 6.05 17.76 6.61
CA ASN A 15 6.19 17.84 8.07
C ASN A 15 7.55 17.33 8.57
N GLY A 16 8.61 17.54 7.77
CA GLY A 16 10.00 17.24 8.18
C GLY A 16 10.48 15.82 7.87
N GLY A 17 9.70 15.04 7.11
CA GLY A 17 10.15 13.78 6.51
C GLY A 17 11.01 13.97 5.27
N LYS A 18 11.50 12.87 4.71
CA LYS A 18 12.22 12.87 3.43
C LYS A 18 11.24 13.16 2.29
N GLU A 19 11.73 13.73 1.19
CA GLU A 19 10.92 13.89 -0.04
C GLU A 19 10.86 12.60 -0.87
N ASN A 20 11.94 11.82 -0.82
CA ASN A 20 12.12 10.57 -1.54
C ASN A 20 12.43 9.44 -0.56
N TYR A 21 11.89 8.26 -0.86
CA TYR A 21 12.04 7.03 -0.08
C TYR A 21 12.32 5.88 -1.05
N GLU A 22 13.01 4.85 -0.57
CA GLU A 22 12.85 3.55 -1.22
C GLU A 22 11.40 3.07 -1.07
N PRO A 23 10.83 2.33 -2.03
CA PRO A 23 9.40 1.99 -2.02
C PRO A 23 8.94 1.27 -0.74
N GLU A 24 9.80 0.46 -0.11
CA GLU A 24 9.52 -0.24 1.14
C GLU A 24 9.57 0.66 2.38
N GLU A 25 10.30 1.77 2.30
CA GLU A 25 10.44 2.77 3.36
C GLU A 25 9.39 3.89 3.27
N ASP A 26 8.60 3.91 2.19
CA ASP A 26 7.57 4.92 1.98
C ASP A 26 6.50 4.84 3.09
N PRO A 27 6.26 5.94 3.84
CA PRO A 27 5.34 5.93 4.98
C PRO A 27 3.91 5.58 4.58
N GLY A 28 3.50 5.91 3.35
CA GLY A 28 2.22 5.51 2.80
C GLY A 28 2.12 4.01 2.58
N VAL A 29 3.15 3.41 1.96
CA VAL A 29 3.24 1.96 1.75
C VAL A 29 3.23 1.21 3.08
N ILE A 30 4.04 1.65 4.04
CA ILE A 30 4.10 1.06 5.39
C ILE A 30 2.71 1.07 6.04
N CYS A 31 2.01 2.22 5.98
CA CYS A 31 0.68 2.35 6.56
C CYS A 31 -0.32 1.38 5.92
N VAL A 32 -0.35 1.28 4.58
CA VAL A 32 -1.26 0.35 3.89
C VAL A 32 -0.92 -1.09 4.23
N LYS A 33 0.38 -1.46 4.28
CA LYS A 33 0.79 -2.81 4.69
C LYS A 33 0.32 -3.13 6.10
N ARG A 34 0.46 -2.19 7.05
CA ARG A 34 -0.03 -2.36 8.43
C ARG A 34 -1.55 -2.59 8.46
N ILE A 35 -2.33 -1.76 7.76
CA ILE A 35 -3.80 -1.90 7.65
C ILE A 35 -4.16 -3.27 7.07
N TYR A 36 -3.53 -3.66 5.97
CA TYR A 36 -3.79 -4.94 5.31
C TYR A 36 -3.50 -6.12 6.24
N ARG A 37 -2.33 -6.12 6.89
CA ARG A 37 -1.91 -7.14 7.88
C ARG A 37 -2.93 -7.29 9.00
N TYR A 38 -3.38 -6.18 9.59
CA TYR A 38 -4.41 -6.18 10.63
C TYR A 38 -5.70 -6.84 10.16
N TYR A 39 -6.16 -6.48 8.97
CA TYR A 39 -7.41 -7.00 8.41
C TYR A 39 -7.33 -8.50 8.15
N LYS A 40 -6.17 -9.01 7.72
CA LYS A 40 -5.97 -10.45 7.48
C LYS A 40 -5.77 -11.25 8.77
N LYS A 41 -5.16 -10.67 9.80
CA LYS A 41 -4.98 -11.34 11.11
C LYS A 41 -6.30 -11.51 11.86
N TYR A 42 -7.13 -10.47 11.91
CA TYR A 42 -8.33 -10.42 12.77
C TYR A 42 -9.65 -10.72 12.03
N GLY A 43 -9.59 -11.41 10.90
CA GLY A 43 -10.78 -11.93 10.23
C GLY A 43 -11.69 -10.87 9.60
N HIS A 44 -11.17 -9.68 9.28
CA HIS A 44 -11.93 -8.61 8.61
C HIS A 44 -12.00 -8.79 7.08
N GLU A 45 -12.03 -10.02 6.60
CA GLU A 45 -11.94 -10.37 5.18
C GLU A 45 -13.08 -9.80 4.33
N LYS A 46 -14.26 -9.60 4.93
CA LYS A 46 -15.42 -8.98 4.27
C LYS A 46 -15.12 -7.54 3.83
N THR A 47 -14.21 -6.85 4.51
CA THR A 47 -13.83 -5.48 4.13
C THR A 47 -12.63 -5.51 3.19
N ILE A 48 -12.88 -5.14 1.94
CA ILE A 48 -11.86 -5.09 0.89
C ILE A 48 -10.89 -3.93 1.16
N CYS A 49 -9.59 -4.20 1.22
CA CYS A 49 -8.56 -3.17 1.25
C CYS A 49 -8.17 -2.77 -0.19
N MET A 50 -8.53 -1.54 -0.59
CA MET A 50 -8.34 -1.03 -1.95
C MET A 50 -7.58 0.31 -1.94
N PRO A 51 -6.25 0.31 -1.76
CA PRO A 51 -5.47 1.54 -1.81
C PRO A 51 -5.69 2.36 -3.09
N ALA A 52 -5.56 3.67 -2.91
CA ALA A 52 -5.82 4.71 -3.91
C ALA A 52 -4.82 5.86 -3.74
N SER A 53 -4.82 6.85 -4.63
CA SER A 53 -4.00 8.07 -4.49
C SER A 53 -2.49 7.79 -4.39
N TRP A 54 -1.85 7.71 -5.55
CA TRP A 54 -0.47 7.25 -5.67
C TRP A 54 0.52 8.40 -5.83
N ARG A 55 1.72 8.25 -5.26
CA ARG A 55 2.91 9.10 -5.51
C ARG A 55 4.11 8.23 -5.88
N PRO A 56 5.07 8.78 -6.63
CA PRO A 56 6.38 8.13 -6.77
C PRO A 56 7.11 8.16 -5.42
N SER A 57 7.55 7.02 -4.91
CA SER A 57 8.34 6.95 -3.66
C SER A 57 9.72 7.54 -3.87
N ARG A 58 10.41 7.16 -4.96
CA ARG A 58 11.79 7.58 -5.30
C ARG A 58 11.88 8.93 -6.02
N GLY A 59 10.77 9.66 -6.13
CA GLY A 59 10.71 10.97 -6.79
C GLY A 59 10.41 10.88 -8.29
N LYS A 60 10.72 11.94 -9.04
CA LYS A 60 10.26 12.12 -10.44
C LYS A 60 11.38 12.08 -11.47
N ALA A 61 12.57 11.60 -11.07
CA ALA A 61 13.73 11.56 -11.95
C ALA A 61 13.56 10.54 -13.10
N ASP A 62 12.79 9.48 -12.86
CA ASP A 62 12.49 8.43 -13.83
C ASP A 62 10.97 8.17 -13.86
N ILE A 63 10.43 7.95 -15.06
CA ILE A 63 8.99 7.68 -15.23
C ILE A 63 8.58 6.33 -14.63
N SER A 64 9.50 5.36 -14.57
CA SER A 64 9.27 4.06 -13.92
C SER A 64 8.98 4.21 -12.43
N TYR A 65 9.45 5.29 -11.78
CA TYR A 65 9.20 5.50 -10.35
C TYR A 65 7.75 5.90 -10.06
N ALA A 66 6.99 6.31 -11.07
CA ALA A 66 5.59 6.71 -10.91
C ALA A 66 4.69 5.60 -10.37
N ILE A 67 5.13 4.35 -10.46
CA ILE A 67 4.39 3.16 -10.02
C ILE A 67 4.99 2.50 -8.77
N ASP A 68 5.95 3.14 -8.09
CA ASP A 68 6.67 2.58 -6.92
C ASP A 68 5.71 2.05 -5.83
N GLU A 69 4.80 2.89 -5.34
CA GLU A 69 3.84 2.52 -4.29
C GLU A 69 2.91 1.38 -4.75
N ILE A 70 2.56 1.33 -6.03
CA ILE A 70 1.71 0.30 -6.62
C ILE A 70 2.44 -1.04 -6.60
N VAL A 71 3.68 -1.06 -7.08
CA VAL A 71 4.53 -2.26 -7.11
C VAL A 71 4.82 -2.76 -5.70
N ALA A 72 5.13 -1.86 -4.77
CA ALA A 72 5.42 -2.20 -3.37
C ALA A 72 4.21 -2.78 -2.60
N LEU A 73 3.00 -2.61 -3.14
CA LEU A 73 1.74 -3.14 -2.59
C LEU A 73 1.15 -4.28 -3.43
N ALA A 74 1.89 -4.81 -4.40
CA ALA A 74 1.43 -5.91 -5.26
C ALA A 74 0.95 -7.10 -4.44
N GLY A 75 -0.32 -7.48 -4.63
CA GLY A 75 -0.97 -8.57 -3.90
C GLY A 75 -1.98 -8.16 -2.82
N VAL A 76 -2.15 -6.86 -2.56
CA VAL A 76 -3.33 -6.34 -1.85
C VAL A 76 -4.63 -6.73 -2.58
N ASP A 77 -5.79 -6.67 -1.90
CA ASP A 77 -7.05 -7.18 -2.45
C ASP A 77 -7.46 -6.53 -3.77
N ARG A 78 -7.37 -5.19 -3.85
CA ARG A 78 -7.67 -4.39 -5.04
C ARG A 78 -6.83 -3.13 -5.07
N MET A 79 -6.72 -2.49 -6.22
CA MET A 79 -6.12 -1.16 -6.35
C MET A 79 -6.97 -0.30 -7.26
N THR A 80 -7.18 0.96 -6.92
CA THR A 80 -7.77 1.93 -7.85
C THR A 80 -6.65 2.80 -8.43
N ILE A 81 -6.38 2.60 -9.72
CA ILE A 81 -5.21 3.18 -10.39
C ILE A 81 -5.70 4.11 -11.51
N PRO A 82 -5.25 5.39 -11.55
CA PRO A 82 -5.68 6.32 -12.59
C PRO A 82 -5.09 5.96 -13.96
N PRO A 83 -5.74 6.32 -15.08
CA PRO A 83 -5.32 5.94 -16.43
C PRO A 83 -3.85 6.22 -16.77
N PRO A 84 -3.24 7.37 -16.40
CA PRO A 84 -1.84 7.61 -16.71
C PRO A 84 -0.87 6.58 -16.10
N LEU A 85 -1.14 6.11 -14.87
CA LEU A 85 -0.31 5.09 -14.22
C LEU A 85 -0.58 3.70 -14.79
N LEU A 86 -1.81 3.42 -15.22
CA LEU A 86 -2.14 2.18 -15.94
C LEU A 86 -1.38 2.10 -17.27
N SER A 87 -1.23 3.20 -17.99
CA SER A 87 -0.43 3.24 -19.23
C SER A 87 1.05 2.94 -18.97
N ILE A 88 1.61 3.43 -17.86
CA ILE A 88 2.98 3.12 -17.46
C ILE A 88 3.10 1.62 -17.14
N LEU A 89 2.22 1.09 -16.29
CA LEU A 89 2.19 -0.34 -15.94
C LEU A 89 2.06 -1.24 -17.18
N ALA A 90 1.23 -0.85 -18.15
CA ALA A 90 1.04 -1.61 -19.38
C ALA A 90 2.27 -1.59 -20.31
N ALA A 91 3.15 -0.60 -20.17
CA ALA A 91 4.40 -0.49 -20.93
C ALA A 91 5.60 -1.11 -20.17
N THR A 92 5.45 -1.46 -18.90
CA THR A 92 6.49 -2.09 -18.10
C THR A 92 6.59 -3.59 -18.42
N GLU A 93 7.78 -4.06 -18.79
CA GLU A 93 8.05 -5.48 -19.07
C GLU A 93 8.77 -6.20 -17.91
N GLU A 94 9.13 -5.47 -16.86
CA GLU A 94 9.81 -6.02 -15.69
C GLU A 94 8.89 -7.00 -14.93
N PRO A 95 9.45 -8.11 -14.41
CA PRO A 95 8.67 -9.07 -13.66
C PRO A 95 8.11 -8.44 -12.37
N LEU A 96 6.79 -8.49 -12.20
CA LEU A 96 6.13 -8.05 -10.97
C LEU A 96 6.09 -9.18 -9.94
N THR A 97 6.87 -9.03 -8.86
CA THR A 97 6.84 -9.96 -7.73
C THR A 97 5.67 -9.63 -6.81
N ARG A 98 4.95 -10.66 -6.35
CA ARG A 98 3.92 -10.48 -5.33
C ARG A 98 4.57 -10.17 -3.98
N VAL A 99 4.18 -9.06 -3.37
CA VAL A 99 4.73 -8.58 -2.08
C VAL A 99 3.80 -8.91 -0.91
N LEU A 100 2.49 -8.98 -1.14
CA LEU A 100 1.48 -9.22 -0.10
C LEU A 100 0.65 -10.46 -0.42
N SER A 101 0.66 -11.45 0.47
CA SER A 101 -0.30 -12.54 0.49
C SER A 101 -1.14 -12.49 1.77
N PRO A 102 -2.40 -12.98 1.76
CA PRO A 102 -3.24 -12.94 2.96
C PRO A 102 -2.62 -13.66 4.16
N ALA A 103 -2.06 -14.86 3.95
CA ALA A 103 -1.48 -15.68 5.01
C ALA A 103 -0.22 -15.04 5.62
N GLU A 104 0.71 -14.57 4.79
CA GLU A 104 1.93 -13.91 5.27
C GLU A 104 1.62 -12.55 5.91
N ALA A 105 0.65 -11.81 5.38
CA ALA A 105 0.22 -10.56 5.98
C ALA A 105 -0.41 -10.77 7.36
N ALA A 106 -1.24 -11.80 7.53
CA ALA A 106 -1.80 -12.15 8.84
C ALA A 106 -0.68 -12.51 9.84
N ALA A 107 0.27 -13.34 9.42
CA ALA A 107 1.41 -13.76 10.26
C ALA A 107 2.34 -12.60 10.64
N ALA A 108 2.51 -11.61 9.75
CA ALA A 108 3.38 -10.45 9.96
C ALA A 108 2.70 -9.27 10.70
N CYS A 109 1.47 -9.44 11.20
CA CYS A 109 0.78 -8.37 11.91
C CYS A 109 1.21 -8.31 13.39
N GLU A 110 1.83 -7.18 13.76
CA GLU A 110 2.35 -6.89 15.10
C GLU A 110 1.34 -6.14 15.99
N ASP A 111 0.26 -5.61 15.40
CA ASP A 111 -0.78 -4.93 16.15
C ASP A 111 -1.59 -5.92 17.00
N GLU A 112 -2.04 -5.46 18.17
CA GLU A 112 -3.02 -6.14 19.02
C GLU A 112 -4.44 -5.94 18.51
N GLU A 113 -5.35 -6.84 18.86
CA GLU A 113 -6.75 -6.72 18.47
C GLU A 113 -7.41 -5.55 19.20
N ILE A 114 -7.94 -4.60 18.44
CA ILE A 114 -8.63 -3.45 19.00
C ILE A 114 -10.13 -3.77 19.10
N GLY A 115 -10.72 -3.55 20.28
CA GLY A 115 -12.17 -3.63 20.47
C GLY A 115 -12.73 -5.02 20.81
N GLY A 116 -11.86 -6.02 21.04
CA GLY A 116 -12.23 -7.29 21.68
C GLY A 116 -13.11 -8.24 20.85
N GLY A 117 -13.06 -8.16 19.51
CA GLY A 117 -13.55 -9.21 18.61
C GLY A 117 -15.06 -9.49 18.61
N ASN A 118 -15.87 -8.82 19.43
CA ASN A 118 -17.33 -8.99 19.44
C ASN A 118 -17.97 -8.23 18.27
N MET A 119 -17.80 -8.75 17.05
CA MET A 119 -18.84 -8.62 16.03
C MET A 119 -19.90 -9.69 16.29
N SER A 120 -20.64 -9.57 17.39
CA SER A 120 -21.88 -10.33 17.54
C SER A 120 -22.82 -9.88 16.42
N GLU A 121 -23.20 -10.81 15.55
CA GLU A 121 -24.31 -10.66 14.61
C GLU A 121 -25.61 -10.30 15.34
#